data_AF-A0A958Z8Q2-F1
#
_entry.id   AF-A0A958Z8Q2-F1
#
_cell.length_a   1.000
_cell.length_b   1.000
_cell.length_c   1.000
_cell.angle_alpha   90.00
_cell.angle_beta   90.00
_cell.angle_gamma   90.00
#
_symmetry.space_group_name_H-M   'P 1'
#
loop_
_entity.id
_entity.type
_entity.pdbx_description
1 polymer ?
#
loop_
_entity_poly.entity_id
_entity_poly.type
_entity_poly.pdbx_seq_one_letter_code
_entity_poly.pdbx_strand_id
1 'polypeptide(L)' 'LNFQEIKKRNVNRRNVENRAYTSVKRVSDLYVNLRCMKVNGNQAFIFVGGGITKDSNAEAEWEETVNKTQTMKNVL' A
#
# COMPACT_ATOMS: atom_id res chain seq x y z
N LEU A 1 -10.87 -0.06 5.21
CA LEU A 1 -11.88 0.02 4.14
C LEU A 1 -13.13 0.70 4.69
N ASN A 2 -13.68 1.68 3.97
CA ASN A 2 -14.89 2.44 4.35
C ASN A 2 -14.77 3.28 5.64
N PHE A 3 -13.62 3.94 5.84
CA PHE A 3 -13.46 4.95 6.89
C PHE A 3 -14.38 6.14 6.63
N GLN A 4 -14.95 6.72 7.69
CA GLN A 4 -15.77 7.93 7.59
C GLN A 4 -14.91 9.16 7.88
N GLU A 5 -14.68 9.96 6.86
CA GLU A 5 -13.96 11.23 7.00
C GLU A 5 -14.99 12.36 7.12
N ILE A 6 -14.94 13.09 8.24
CA ILE A 6 -15.84 14.19 8.55
C ILE A 6 -15.09 15.50 8.32
N LYS A 7 -15.46 16.25 7.28
CA LYS A 7 -14.83 17.54 6.97
C LYS A 7 -15.64 18.68 7.56
N LYS A 8 -15.17 19.27 8.66
CA LYS A 8 -15.74 20.51 9.22
C LYS A 8 -15.28 21.71 8.39
N ARG A 9 -16.20 22.55 7.91
CA ARG A 9 -15.87 23.76 7.13
C ARG A 9 -15.47 24.95 8.02
N ASN A 10 -14.73 25.89 7.41
CA ASN A 10 -14.08 27.04 8.03
C ASN A 10 -15.02 27.86 8.96
N VAL A 11 -14.52 28.28 10.12
CA VAL A 11 -15.28 28.89 11.22
C VAL A 11 -15.66 30.37 10.95
N ASN A 12 -15.35 30.88 9.75
CA ASN A 12 -15.44 32.30 9.43
C ASN A 12 -16.87 32.85 9.65
N ARG A 13 -16.99 33.87 10.50
CA ARG A 13 -18.28 34.31 11.08
C ARG A 13 -19.23 34.98 10.08
N ARG A 14 -18.73 35.40 8.91
CA ARG A 14 -19.52 36.15 7.91
C ARG A 14 -20.52 35.29 7.15
N ASN A 15 -20.43 33.95 7.19
CA ASN A 15 -21.22 33.07 6.33
C ASN A 15 -21.96 32.01 7.18
N VAL A 16 -23.01 32.44 7.87
CA VAL A 16 -23.69 31.67 8.94
C VAL A 16 -24.59 30.57 8.37
N GLU A 17 -25.17 30.77 7.19
CA GLU A 17 -26.11 29.84 6.54
C GLU A 17 -25.47 28.49 6.17
N ASN A 18 -24.19 28.50 5.79
CA ASN A 18 -23.44 27.31 5.39
C ASN A 18 -22.95 26.44 6.56
N ARG A 19 -23.31 26.77 7.81
CA ARG A 19 -22.91 26.02 9.02
C ARG A 19 -23.75 24.77 9.30
N ALA A 20 -24.93 24.64 8.67
CA ALA A 20 -25.91 23.60 9.03
C ALA A 20 -25.59 22.19 8.48
N TYR A 21 -24.68 22.07 7.52
CA TYR A 21 -24.44 20.82 6.80
C TYR A 21 -23.04 20.26 7.07
N THR A 22 -22.99 19.08 7.71
CA THR A 22 -21.75 18.28 7.84
C THR A 22 -21.64 17.32 6.66
N SER A 23 -20.51 17.34 5.95
CA SER A 23 -20.24 16.39 4.88
C SER A 23 -19.51 15.17 5.44
N VAL A 24 -20.14 14.00 5.33
CA VAL A 24 -19.54 12.71 5.67
C VAL A 24 -19.17 12.00 4.37
N LYS A 25 -17.88 11.74 4.17
CA LYS A 25 -17.37 11.01 3.00
C LYS A 25 -16.87 9.64 3.43
N ARG A 26 -17.17 8.60 2.66
CA ARG A 26 -16.53 7.28 2.81
C ARG A 26 -15.21 7.28 2.05
N VAL A 27 -14.14 6.87 2.72
CA VAL A 27 -12.79 6.81 2.17
C VAL A 27 -12.21 5.41 2.42
N SER A 28 -11.45 4.93 1.45
CA SER A 28 -10.76 3.65 1.53
C SER A 28 -9.35 3.83 1.02
N ASP A 29 -8.38 3.64 1.91
CA ASP A 29 -6.97 3.58 1.56
C ASP A 29 -6.59 2.11 1.37
N LEU A 30 -5.97 1.81 0.23
CA LEU A 30 -5.53 0.48 -0.17
C LEU A 30 -4.02 0.52 -0.39
N TYR A 31 -3.34 -0.50 0.13
CA TYR A 31 -1.89 -0.62 0.05
C TYR A 31 -1.53 -1.96 -0.61
N VAL A 32 -0.41 -1.96 -1.33
CA VAL A 32 0.14 -3.16 -1.95
C VAL A 32 1.40 -3.57 -1.20
N ASN A 33 1.44 -4.82 -0.76
CA ASN A 33 2.58 -5.38 -0.03
C ASN A 33 3.56 -6.04 -1.01
N LEU A 34 4.52 -5.27 -1.53
CA LEU A 34 5.44 -5.72 -2.58
C LEU A 34 6.66 -6.50 -2.06
N ARG A 35 7.02 -6.35 -0.79
CA ARG A 35 8.11 -7.09 -0.13
C ARG A 35 7.58 -7.69 1.15
N CYS A 36 6.88 -8.80 1.02
CA CYS A 36 6.20 -9.44 2.13
C CYS A 36 6.64 -10.89 2.33
N MET A 37 6.45 -11.36 3.55
CA MET A 37 6.66 -12.75 3.92
C MET A 37 5.50 -13.22 4.79
N LYS A 38 5.20 -14.51 4.73
CA LYS A 38 4.23 -15.19 5.58
C LYS A 38 4.97 -16.13 6.52
N VAL A 39 4.88 -15.89 7.82
CA VAL A 39 5.45 -16.78 8.84
C VAL A 39 4.37 -17.77 9.26
N ASN A 40 4.70 -19.06 9.25
CA ASN A 40 3.85 -20.14 9.73
C ASN A 40 4.66 -21.06 10.66
N GLY A 41 4.46 -20.91 11.98
CA GLY A 41 5.28 -21.59 12.97
C GLY A 41 6.75 -21.22 12.85
N ASN A 42 7.61 -22.22 12.61
CA ASN A 42 9.06 -22.03 12.44
C ASN A 42 9.50 -21.88 10.97
N GLN A 43 8.57 -21.60 10.05
CA GLN A 43 8.84 -21.42 8.62
C GLN A 43 8.44 -20.03 8.16
N ALA A 44 9.26 -19.40 7.31
CA ALA A 44 8.97 -18.14 6.66
C ALA A 44 8.91 -18.33 5.14
N PHE A 45 7.80 -17.93 4.53
CA PHE A 45 7.59 -17.92 3.08
C PHE A 45 7.78 -16.50 2.56
N ILE A 46 8.77 -16.27 1.69
CA ILE A 46 9.04 -14.94 1.12
C ILE A 46 8.41 -14.88 -0.27
N PHE A 47 7.65 -13.82 -0.54
CA PHE A 47 7.06 -13.58 -1.86
C PHE A 47 7.87 -12.51 -2.59
N VAL A 48 8.48 -12.89 -3.72
CA VAL A 48 9.32 -12.01 -4.56
C VAL A 48 9.00 -12.24 -6.02
N GLY A 49 9.05 -11.18 -6.82
CA GLY A 49 8.88 -11.26 -8.26
C GLY A 49 9.20 -9.94 -8.97
N GLY A 50 8.98 -9.95 -10.29
CA GLY A 50 9.16 -8.83 -11.20
C GLY A 50 8.13 -8.89 -12.33
N GLY A 51 8.03 -7.82 -13.12
CA GLY A 51 7.17 -7.78 -14.29
C GLY A 51 7.94 -8.23 -15.52
N ILE A 52 7.51 -9.31 -16.18
CA ILE A 52 8.15 -9.78 -17.42
C ILE A 52 7.53 -9.07 -18.62
N THR A 53 8.37 -8.48 -19.46
CA THR A 53 7.98 -7.85 -20.72
C THR A 53 8.53 -8.62 -21.92
N LYS A 54 8.09 -8.29 -23.14
CA LYS A 54 8.54 -8.98 -24.36
C LYS A 54 10.06 -8.86 -24.59
N ASP A 55 10.64 -7.74 -24.15
CA ASP A 55 12.06 -7.44 -24.30
C ASP A 55 12.87 -7.84 -23.07
N SER A 56 12.24 -8.46 -22.06
CA SER A 56 12.92 -8.93 -20.86
C SER A 56 13.89 -10.08 -21.17
N ASN A 57 15.04 -10.06 -20.50
CA ASN A 57 15.99 -11.16 -20.51
C ASN A 57 15.77 -12.05 -19.28
N ALA A 58 15.51 -13.34 -19.49
CA ALA A 58 15.17 -14.27 -18.41
C ALA A 58 16.26 -14.37 -17.31
N GLU A 59 17.53 -14.29 -17.67
CA GLU A 59 18.64 -14.37 -16.74
C GLU A 59 18.76 -13.09 -15.89
N ALA A 60 18.58 -11.93 -16.52
CA ALA A 60 18.55 -10.64 -15.82
C ALA A 60 17.37 -10.54 -14.84
N GLU A 61 16.17 -10.98 -15.24
CA GLU A 61 14.97 -10.98 -14.37
C GLU A 61 15.11 -11.95 -13.19
N TRP A 62 15.80 -13.08 -13.40
CA TRP A 62 16.15 -14.01 -12.35
C TRP A 62 17.11 -13.37 -11.34
N GLU A 63 18.18 -12.74 -11.81
CA GLU A 63 19.14 -12.04 -10.96
C GLU A 63 18.46 -10.92 -10.16
N GLU A 64 17.56 -10.15 -10.78
CA GLU A 64 16.74 -9.14 -10.10
C GLU A 64 15.89 -9.76 -8.97
N THR A 65 15.28 -10.92 -9.21
CA THR A 65 14.46 -11.62 -8.21
C THR A 65 15.31 -12.11 -7.03
N VAL A 66 16.52 -12.63 -7.29
CA VAL A 66 17.48 -13.04 -6.25
C VAL A 66 17.91 -11.84 -5.42
N ASN A 67 18.30 -10.74 -6.06
CA ASN A 67 18.73 -9.52 -5.39
C ASN A 67 17.64 -8.92 -4.49
N LYS A 68 16.39 -8.90 -4.95
CA LYS A 68 15.24 -8.47 -4.13
C LYS A 68 15.01 -9.36 -2.91
N THR A 69 15.28 -10.66 -3.04
CA THR A 69 15.11 -11.64 -1.95
C THR A 69 16.15 -11.43 -0.85
N GLN A 70 17.37 -11.01 -1.21
CA GLN A 70 18.48 -10.88 -0.27
C GLN A 70 18.19 -9.88 0.84
N THR A 71 17.53 -8.76 0.55
CA THR A 71 17.12 -7.79 1.58
C THR A 71 16.18 -8.41 2.61
N MET A 72 15.21 -9.21 2.16
CA MET A 72 14.25 -9.88 3.06
C MET A 72 14.94 -10.97 3.89
N LYS A 73 15.87 -11.70 3.28
CA LYS A 73 16.67 -12.73 3.97
C LYS A 73 17.55 -12.15 5.08
N ASN A 74 18.11 -10.96 4.88
CA ASN A 74 18.97 -10.32 5.89
C ASN A 74 18.21 -9.89 7.16
N VAL A 75 16.88 -9.83 7.10
CA VAL A 75 16.02 -9.41 8.22
C VAL A 75 15.55 -10.61 9.07
N LEU A 76 15.71 -11.84 8.56
CA LEU A 76 15.39 -13.10 9.24
C LEU A 76 16.59 -13.66 9.99
#